data_AF-A0A4Y3KL90-F1
#
_entry.id   AF-A0A4Y3KL90-F1
#
_cell.length_a   1.000
_cell.length_b   1.000
_cell.length_c   1.000
_cell.angle_alpha   90.00
_cell.angle_beta   90.00
_cell.angle_gamma   90.00
#
_symmetry.space_group_name_H-M   'P 1'
#
loop_
_entity.id
_entity.type
_entity.pdbx_description
1 polymer ?
#
loop_
_entity_poly.entity_id
_entity_poly.type
_entity_poly.pdbx_seq_one_letter_code
_entity_poly.pdbx_strand_id
1 'polypeptide(L)'
;MTQSPLGSATTTLGSGAKGLGKVFEGFKDFIARGNVVDLAIGVVIGAAFGNVVKAVVEEFLNPLIGWIFGQPDLNNLWSIGPYTWGDEGGNPIRVGVILTQLLTFLLTAAAIYFLVVLPLNKLAARRKRGEEPEPAAPAEDILLLQEIRDLLAARPTPALSADVSNPPTIKPADGPSAPPAPPAPTV
;
A
#
# COMPACT_ATOMS: atom_id res chain seq x y z
N MET A 1 25.47 35.44 -62.63
CA MET A 1 24.59 35.86 -61.51
C MET A 1 23.30 35.06 -61.69
N THR A 2 22.99 34.05 -60.90
CA THR A 2 22.73 34.14 -59.47
C THR A 2 22.98 32.79 -58.79
N GLN A 3 23.67 32.87 -57.65
CA GLN A 3 23.89 31.78 -56.71
C GLN A 3 22.56 31.34 -56.07
N SER A 4 22.44 30.07 -55.73
CA SER A 4 21.60 29.62 -54.62
C SER A 4 22.43 28.63 -53.79
N PRO A 5 22.84 28.98 -52.57
CA PRO A 5 23.48 28.03 -51.68
C PRO A 5 22.40 27.11 -51.08
N LEU A 6 22.51 25.81 -51.36
CA LEU A 6 21.81 24.73 -50.64
C LEU A 6 22.35 24.68 -49.20
N GLY A 7 21.81 25.56 -48.36
CA GLY A 7 22.08 25.59 -46.93
C GLY A 7 21.26 24.54 -46.17
N SER A 8 21.99 23.71 -45.43
CA SER A 8 21.60 23.13 -44.14
C SER A 8 20.36 22.22 -44.09
N ALA A 9 20.48 21.01 -44.62
CA ALA A 9 19.77 19.84 -44.08
C ALA A 9 20.77 18.90 -43.38
N THR A 10 21.49 19.42 -42.38
CA THR A 10 22.32 18.59 -41.49
C THR A 10 21.40 17.99 -40.41
N THR A 11 20.82 16.85 -40.75
CA THR A 11 20.79 15.64 -39.90
C THR A 11 20.73 15.86 -38.38
N THR A 12 19.52 16.04 -37.85
CA THR A 12 19.18 15.95 -36.42
C THR A 12 19.12 14.49 -35.93
N LEU A 13 20.18 13.70 -36.14
CA LEU A 13 20.18 12.26 -35.81
C LEU A 13 20.85 11.93 -34.46
N GLY A 14 21.38 12.92 -33.73
CA GLY A 14 22.16 12.72 -32.50
C GLY A 14 21.41 12.82 -31.16
N SER A 15 20.11 13.15 -31.15
CA SER A 15 19.39 13.50 -29.91
C SER A 15 18.67 12.32 -29.22
N GLY A 16 18.33 11.26 -29.96
CA GLY A 16 17.57 10.11 -29.42
C GLY A 16 18.33 9.27 -28.38
N ALA A 17 19.63 9.05 -28.58
CA ALA A 17 20.46 8.27 -27.65
C ALA A 17 20.69 8.98 -26.30
N LYS A 18 20.80 10.32 -26.33
CA LYS A 18 20.96 11.14 -25.11
C LYS A 18 19.65 11.26 -24.32
N GLY A 19 18.50 11.21 -25.00
CA GLY A 19 17.18 11.12 -24.37
C GLY A 19 16.96 9.80 -23.62
N LEU A 20 17.35 8.67 -24.23
CA LEU A 20 17.25 7.35 -23.60
C LEU A 20 18.13 7.24 -22.33
N GLY A 21 19.37 7.75 -22.39
CA GLY A 21 20.26 7.81 -21.23
C GLY A 21 19.67 8.56 -20.04
N LYS A 22 19.03 9.71 -20.28
CA LYS A 22 18.35 10.49 -19.24
C LYS A 22 17.13 9.78 -18.65
N VAL A 23 16.39 9.01 -19.46
CA VAL A 23 15.25 8.20 -18.98
C VAL A 23 15.74 7.04 -18.12
N PHE A 24 16.83 6.36 -18.51
CA PHE A 24 17.44 5.30 -17.71
C PHE A 24 18.05 5.83 -16.40
N GLU A 25 18.68 7.00 -16.42
CA GLU A 25 19.14 7.68 -15.20
C GLU A 25 17.97 8.06 -14.29
N GLY A 26 16.90 8.65 -14.85
CA GLY A 26 15.69 8.99 -14.08
C GLY A 26 14.97 7.76 -13.50
N PHE A 27 14.98 6.63 -14.21
CA PHE A 27 14.44 5.36 -13.72
C PHE A 27 15.31 4.76 -12.62
N LYS A 28 16.63 4.79 -12.77
CA LYS A 28 17.58 4.38 -11.74
C LYS A 28 17.40 5.23 -10.48
N ASP A 29 17.29 6.55 -10.61
CA ASP A 29 17.08 7.47 -9.49
C ASP A 29 15.69 7.31 -8.83
N PHE A 30 14.70 6.83 -9.58
CA PHE A 30 13.38 6.47 -9.06
C PHE A 30 13.42 5.17 -8.24
N ILE A 31 14.08 4.13 -8.75
CA ILE A 31 14.29 2.85 -8.05
C ILE A 31 15.20 3.04 -6.83
N ALA A 32 16.25 3.84 -6.94
CA ALA A 32 17.20 4.11 -5.86
C ALA A 32 16.56 4.80 -4.65
N ARG A 33 15.33 5.30 -4.79
CA ARG A 33 14.53 5.86 -3.69
C ARG A 33 14.05 4.82 -2.66
N GLY A 34 14.35 3.53 -2.87
CA GLY A 34 14.18 2.43 -1.90
C GLY A 34 12.74 1.95 -1.70
N ASN A 35 11.83 2.87 -1.37
CA ASN A 35 10.43 2.57 -1.07
C ASN A 35 9.68 1.83 -2.21
N VAL A 36 10.08 2.07 -3.46
CA VAL A 36 9.47 1.42 -4.64
C VAL A 36 10.01 -0.01 -4.82
N VAL A 37 11.29 -0.23 -4.49
CA VAL A 37 11.95 -1.52 -4.65
C VAL A 37 11.37 -2.53 -3.67
N ASP A 38 11.21 -2.15 -2.40
CA ASP A 38 10.65 -3.04 -1.39
C ASP A 38 9.20 -3.42 -1.71
N LEU A 39 8.40 -2.46 -2.19
CA LEU A 39 7.05 -2.71 -2.65
C LEU A 39 7.05 -3.65 -3.88
N ALA A 40 7.90 -3.39 -4.87
CA ALA A 40 7.98 -4.20 -6.08
C ALA A 40 8.38 -5.65 -5.77
N ILE A 41 9.36 -5.85 -4.90
CA ILE A 41 9.78 -7.18 -4.44
C ILE A 41 8.62 -7.89 -3.74
N GLY A 42 7.91 -7.20 -2.84
CA GLY A 42 6.76 -7.77 -2.13
C GLY A 42 5.67 -8.26 -3.08
N VAL A 43 5.34 -7.48 -4.12
CA VAL A 43 4.32 -7.85 -5.12
C VAL A 43 4.75 -9.06 -5.96
N VAL A 44 6.01 -9.07 -6.43
CA VAL A 44 6.54 -10.17 -7.26
C VAL A 44 6.60 -11.49 -6.48
N ILE A 45 7.09 -11.44 -5.24
CA ILE A 45 7.16 -12.64 -4.37
C ILE A 45 5.74 -13.11 -4.01
N GLY A 46 4.83 -12.19 -3.71
CA GLY A 46 3.42 -12.52 -3.44
C GLY A 46 2.75 -13.25 -4.61
N ALA A 47 2.95 -12.76 -5.83
CA ALA A 47 2.41 -13.39 -7.04
C ALA A 47 3.03 -14.78 -7.28
N ALA A 48 4.35 -14.91 -7.13
CA ALA A 48 5.05 -16.18 -7.31
C ALA A 48 4.59 -17.24 -6.29
N PHE A 49 4.41 -16.86 -5.03
CA PHE A 49 3.94 -17.78 -3.99
C PHE A 49 2.52 -18.26 -4.24
N GLY A 50 1.62 -17.37 -4.68
CA GLY A 50 0.26 -17.75 -5.09
C GLY A 50 0.25 -18.84 -6.17
N ASN A 51 1.14 -18.74 -7.16
CA ASN A 51 1.29 -19.76 -8.20
C ASN A 51 1.77 -21.10 -7.64
N VAL A 52 2.68 -21.11 -6.67
CA VAL A 52 3.15 -22.35 -6.02
C VAL A 52 2.01 -23.04 -5.30
N VAL A 53 1.22 -22.31 -4.51
CA VAL A 53 0.08 -22.91 -3.80
C VAL A 53 -0.96 -23.40 -4.79
N LYS A 54 -1.27 -22.61 -5.83
CA LYS A 54 -2.20 -23.01 -6.89
C LYS A 54 -1.76 -24.32 -7.57
N ALA A 55 -0.48 -24.45 -7.92
CA ALA A 55 0.06 -25.67 -8.51
C ALA A 55 -0.08 -26.87 -7.56
N VAL A 56 0.13 -26.69 -6.26
CA VAL A 56 -0.11 -27.78 -5.28
C VAL A 56 -1.59 -28.16 -5.24
N VAL A 57 -2.51 -27.20 -5.30
CA VAL A 57 -3.95 -27.52 -5.32
C VAL A 57 -4.32 -28.26 -6.62
N GLU A 58 -3.84 -27.78 -7.76
CA GLU A 58 -4.15 -28.36 -9.07
C GLU A 58 -3.52 -29.74 -9.29
N GLU A 59 -2.25 -29.93 -8.89
CA GLU A 59 -1.49 -31.16 -9.15
C GLU A 59 -1.64 -32.20 -8.04
N PHE A 60 -1.91 -31.79 -6.80
CA PHE A 60 -2.01 -32.72 -5.67
C PHE A 60 -3.44 -32.89 -5.17
N LEU A 61 -4.18 -31.79 -4.95
CA LEU A 61 -5.55 -31.89 -4.39
C LEU A 61 -6.59 -32.31 -5.42
N ASN A 62 -6.59 -31.73 -6.62
CA ASN A 62 -7.62 -32.08 -7.62
C ASN A 62 -7.58 -33.57 -7.99
N PRO A 63 -6.42 -34.23 -8.19
CA PRO A 63 -6.38 -35.67 -8.42
C PRO A 63 -6.85 -36.51 -7.22
N LEU A 64 -6.55 -36.09 -5.98
CA LEU A 64 -7.03 -36.76 -4.77
C LEU A 64 -8.55 -36.66 -4.64
N ILE A 65 -9.10 -35.48 -4.91
CA ILE A 65 -10.55 -35.25 -4.95
C ILE A 65 -11.16 -36.10 -6.08
N GLY A 66 -10.52 -36.15 -7.24
CA GLY A 66 -10.99 -36.95 -8.36
C GLY A 66 -10.94 -38.45 -8.14
N TRP A 67 -10.02 -38.94 -7.32
CA TRP A 67 -10.00 -40.33 -6.90
C TRP A 67 -11.16 -40.68 -5.96
N ILE A 68 -11.53 -39.77 -5.06
CA ILE A 68 -12.62 -39.98 -4.08
C ILE A 68 -14.00 -39.79 -4.71
N PHE A 69 -14.17 -38.79 -5.57
CA PHE A 69 -15.46 -38.40 -6.16
C PHE A 69 -15.66 -38.91 -7.60
N GLY A 70 -14.66 -39.60 -8.18
CA GLY A 70 -14.72 -40.18 -9.53
C GLY A 70 -14.66 -39.16 -10.68
N GLN A 71 -14.45 -37.87 -10.40
CA GLN A 71 -14.25 -36.83 -11.41
C GLN A 71 -12.99 -36.00 -11.12
N PRO A 72 -12.04 -35.90 -12.08
CA PRO A 72 -10.72 -35.32 -11.86
C PRO A 72 -10.71 -33.85 -11.43
N ASP A 73 -11.83 -33.12 -11.61
CA ASP A 73 -11.92 -31.70 -11.32
C ASP A 73 -13.21 -31.33 -10.59
N LEU A 74 -13.07 -30.52 -9.53
CA LEU A 74 -14.17 -29.77 -8.91
C LEU A 74 -14.94 -28.92 -9.94
N ASN A 75 -14.28 -28.49 -11.01
CA ASN A 75 -14.86 -27.72 -12.12
C ASN A 75 -16.05 -28.43 -12.80
N ASN A 76 -16.06 -29.78 -12.78
CA ASN A 76 -17.06 -30.60 -13.44
C ASN A 76 -18.06 -31.26 -12.48
N LEU A 77 -17.74 -31.34 -11.17
CA LEU A 77 -18.61 -31.94 -10.14
C LEU A 77 -20.00 -31.29 -10.05
N TRP A 78 -20.14 -30.05 -10.53
CA TRP A 78 -21.39 -29.30 -10.54
C TRP A 78 -21.67 -28.63 -11.89
N SER A 79 -21.29 -29.28 -12.98
CA SER A 79 -21.83 -28.94 -14.29
C SER A 79 -23.30 -29.37 -14.32
N ILE A 80 -24.22 -28.48 -13.95
CA ILE A 80 -25.65 -28.71 -14.14
C ILE A 80 -25.95 -28.60 -15.64
N GLY A 81 -25.80 -29.72 -16.36
CA GLY A 81 -26.28 -29.98 -17.73
C GLY A 81 -25.83 -29.01 -18.85
N PRO A 82 -25.86 -29.44 -20.12
CA PRO A 82 -25.98 -28.47 -21.20
C PRO A 82 -27.40 -27.91 -21.11
N TYR A 83 -27.56 -26.67 -20.68
CA TYR A 83 -28.81 -25.95 -20.96
C TYR A 83 -28.82 -25.63 -22.45
N THR A 84 -29.33 -26.56 -23.26
CA THR A 84 -29.69 -26.31 -24.65
C THR A 84 -31.00 -25.51 -24.67
N TRP A 85 -30.94 -24.25 -24.27
CA TRP A 85 -31.97 -23.27 -24.61
C TRP A 85 -31.39 -22.36 -25.70
N GLY A 86 -31.27 -22.90 -26.91
CA GLY A 86 -30.84 -22.18 -28.10
C GLY A 86 -29.74 -22.91 -28.87
N ASP A 87 -29.92 -22.98 -30.19
CA ASP A 87 -29.08 -23.66 -31.19
C ASP A 87 -27.65 -23.06 -31.37
N GLU A 88 -27.15 -22.28 -30.41
CA GLU A 88 -25.79 -21.76 -30.41
C GLU A 88 -25.11 -22.04 -29.06
N GLY A 89 -24.46 -23.21 -28.97
CA GLY A 89 -23.35 -23.46 -28.03
C GLY A 89 -23.58 -22.99 -26.58
N GLY A 90 -24.50 -23.64 -25.86
CA GLY A 90 -24.74 -23.37 -24.45
C GLY A 90 -23.48 -23.57 -23.61
N ASN A 91 -22.94 -22.49 -23.03
CA ASN A 91 -21.79 -22.56 -22.12
C ASN A 91 -22.31 -23.03 -20.75
N PRO A 92 -21.96 -24.23 -20.26
CA PRO A 92 -22.46 -24.72 -18.98
C PRO A 92 -21.99 -23.80 -17.84
N ILE A 93 -22.88 -23.50 -16.89
CA ILE A 93 -22.51 -22.74 -15.68
C ILE A 93 -21.64 -23.64 -14.82
N ARG A 94 -20.33 -23.41 -14.86
CA ARG A 94 -19.33 -24.17 -14.10
C ARG A 94 -19.21 -23.65 -12.67
N VAL A 95 -20.21 -23.95 -11.84
CA VAL A 95 -20.19 -23.60 -10.40
C VAL A 95 -18.94 -24.19 -9.71
N GLY A 96 -18.47 -25.33 -10.22
CA GLY A 96 -17.25 -25.98 -9.80
C GLY A 96 -16.00 -25.10 -9.85
N VAL A 97 -15.87 -24.20 -10.85
CA VAL A 97 -14.70 -23.32 -10.98
C VAL A 97 -14.61 -22.35 -9.82
N ILE A 98 -15.75 -21.80 -9.39
CA ILE A 98 -15.80 -20.88 -8.26
C ILE A 98 -15.38 -21.60 -6.98
N LEU A 99 -15.84 -22.84 -6.77
CA LEU A 99 -15.46 -23.64 -5.61
C LEU A 99 -13.96 -23.95 -5.60
N THR A 100 -13.39 -24.31 -6.76
CA THR A 100 -11.94 -24.52 -6.90
C THR A 100 -11.17 -23.25 -6.54
N GLN A 101 -11.57 -22.09 -7.07
CA GLN A 101 -10.90 -20.82 -6.76
C GLN A 101 -10.99 -20.47 -5.27
N LEU A 102 -12.14 -20.73 -4.65
CA LEU A 102 -12.38 -20.46 -3.24
C LEU A 102 -11.55 -21.38 -2.34
N LEU A 103 -11.41 -22.66 -2.73
CA LEU A 103 -10.53 -23.61 -2.06
C LEU A 103 -9.06 -23.21 -2.20
N THR A 104 -8.60 -22.87 -3.41
CA THR A 104 -7.24 -22.38 -3.66
C THR A 104 -6.94 -21.12 -2.87
N PHE A 105 -7.89 -20.18 -2.79
CA PHE A 105 -7.77 -18.98 -1.96
C PHE A 105 -7.62 -19.33 -0.48
N LEU A 106 -8.49 -20.20 0.05
CA LEU A 106 -8.46 -20.60 1.45
C LEU A 106 -7.14 -21.28 1.81
N LEU A 107 -6.63 -22.16 0.95
CA LEU A 107 -5.34 -22.82 1.17
C LEU A 107 -4.15 -21.88 1.02
N THR A 108 -4.20 -20.94 0.09
CA THR A 108 -3.16 -19.91 -0.04
C THR A 108 -3.12 -19.03 1.20
N ALA A 109 -4.29 -18.57 1.69
CA ALA A 109 -4.40 -17.82 2.94
C ALA A 109 -3.88 -18.62 4.13
N ALA A 110 -4.24 -19.91 4.24
CA ALA A 110 -3.77 -20.79 5.30
C ALA A 110 -2.25 -21.01 5.24
N ALA A 111 -1.69 -21.22 4.04
CA ALA A 111 -0.25 -21.38 3.84
C ALA A 111 0.51 -20.12 4.26
N ILE A 112 0.08 -18.93 3.80
CA ILE A 112 0.69 -17.65 4.18
C ILE A 112 0.57 -17.43 5.70
N TYR A 113 -0.60 -17.71 6.27
CA TYR A 113 -0.81 -17.55 7.70
C TYR A 113 0.13 -18.45 8.52
N PHE A 114 0.25 -19.73 8.16
CA PHE A 114 1.05 -20.68 8.93
C PHE A 114 2.56 -20.52 8.70
N LEU A 115 3.01 -20.24 7.47
CA LEU A 115 4.44 -20.11 7.13
C LEU A 115 5.02 -18.71 7.38
N VAL A 116 4.20 -17.66 7.29
CA VAL A 116 4.70 -16.27 7.38
C VAL A 116 4.15 -15.59 8.62
N VAL A 117 2.82 -15.53 8.78
CA VAL A 117 2.20 -14.76 9.87
C VAL A 117 2.47 -15.38 11.24
N LEU A 118 2.36 -16.69 11.37
CA LEU A 118 2.57 -17.41 12.64
C LEU A 118 4.01 -17.28 13.17
N PRO A 119 5.08 -17.54 12.40
CA PRO A 119 6.44 -17.32 12.87
C PRO A 119 6.76 -15.85 13.10
N LEU A 120 6.24 -14.93 12.27
CA LEU A 120 6.41 -13.49 12.51
C LEU A 120 5.72 -13.05 13.79
N ASN A 121 4.49 -13.50 14.07
CA ASN A 121 3.80 -13.22 15.32
C ASN A 121 4.53 -13.84 16.51
N LYS A 122 5.05 -15.07 16.38
CA LYS A 122 5.83 -15.73 17.42
C LYS A 122 7.16 -15.01 17.69
N LEU A 123 7.83 -14.53 16.65
CA LEU A 123 9.07 -13.77 16.77
C LEU A 123 8.81 -12.37 17.35
N ALA A 124 7.74 -11.69 16.92
CA ALA A 124 7.31 -10.43 17.49
C ALA A 124 6.92 -10.58 18.97
N ALA A 125 6.23 -11.66 19.34
CA ALA A 125 5.91 -11.96 20.73
C ALA A 125 7.16 -12.28 21.57
N ARG A 126 8.20 -12.87 20.98
CA ARG A 126 9.50 -13.10 21.64
C ARG A 126 10.30 -11.81 21.80
N ARG A 127 10.34 -10.95 20.79
CA ARG A 127 10.94 -9.61 20.88
C ARG A 127 10.27 -8.77 21.97
N LYS A 128 8.93 -8.74 22.01
CA LYS A 128 8.15 -8.08 23.08
C LYS A 128 8.36 -8.66 24.49
N ARG A 129 8.94 -9.85 24.63
CA ARG A 129 9.13 -10.53 25.93
C ARG A 129 10.60 -10.54 26.40
N GLY A 130 11.55 -10.29 25.51
CA GLY A 130 12.99 -10.33 25.79
C GLY A 130 13.69 -8.97 25.70
N GLU A 131 13.08 -7.99 25.07
CA GLU A 131 13.59 -6.62 24.96
C GLU A 131 12.42 -5.70 25.36
N GLU A 132 12.62 -4.85 26.38
CA GLU A 132 11.98 -3.52 26.34
C GLU A 132 12.14 -3.02 24.92
N PRO A 133 11.06 -2.53 24.29
CA PRO A 133 11.04 -2.33 22.86
C PRO A 133 12.34 -1.63 22.50
N GLU A 134 13.23 -2.28 21.72
CA GLU A 134 14.19 -1.48 20.98
C GLU A 134 13.29 -0.54 20.21
N PRO A 135 13.23 0.76 20.59
CA PRO A 135 12.65 1.70 19.68
C PRO A 135 13.52 1.49 18.46
N ALA A 136 12.95 1.25 17.28
CA ALA A 136 13.72 1.41 16.04
C ALA A 136 14.55 2.66 16.25
N ALA A 137 15.89 2.50 16.41
CA ALA A 137 16.76 3.36 17.23
C ALA A 137 16.18 4.77 17.20
N PRO A 138 15.60 5.28 18.32
CA PRO A 138 14.58 6.32 18.29
C PRO A 138 15.02 7.29 17.23
N ALA A 139 14.25 7.34 16.11
CA ALA A 139 14.67 8.03 14.90
C ALA A 139 15.31 9.34 15.34
N GLU A 140 16.43 9.77 14.76
CA GLU A 140 17.15 10.94 15.29
C GLU A 140 16.19 12.10 15.60
N ASP A 141 15.11 12.22 14.82
CA ASP A 141 13.91 13.01 15.08
C ASP A 141 13.26 12.84 16.47
N ILE A 142 12.96 11.62 16.95
CA ILE A 142 12.41 11.35 18.29
C ILE A 142 13.40 11.75 19.39
N LEU A 143 14.70 11.49 19.22
CA LEU A 143 15.72 11.94 20.17
C LEU A 143 15.84 13.47 20.18
N LEU A 144 15.88 14.09 19.00
CA LEU A 144 15.85 15.54 18.83
C LEU A 144 14.58 16.15 19.40
N LEU A 145 13.41 15.53 19.20
CA LEU A 145 12.14 15.98 19.77
C LEU A 145 12.15 15.86 21.30
N GLN A 146 12.81 14.83 21.85
CA GLN A 146 12.97 14.67 23.29
C GLN A 146 13.93 15.72 23.86
N GLU A 147 15.06 15.98 23.21
CA GLU A 147 15.97 17.07 23.56
C GLU A 147 15.29 18.44 23.44
N ILE A 148 14.53 18.70 22.37
CA ILE A 148 13.75 19.94 22.20
C ILE A 148 12.71 20.08 23.31
N ARG A 149 12.00 19.00 23.68
CA ARG A 149 11.05 19.00 24.80
C ARG A 149 11.75 19.35 26.10
N ASP A 150 12.89 18.72 26.38
CA ASP A 150 13.62 18.89 27.62
C ASP A 150 14.25 20.30 27.70
N LEU A 151 14.75 20.84 26.57
CA LEU A 151 15.20 22.23 26.45
C LEU A 151 14.06 23.23 26.60
N LEU A 152 12.86 22.94 26.07
CA LEU A 152 11.70 23.81 26.20
C LEU A 152 11.12 23.77 27.62
N ALA A 153 11.14 22.61 28.28
CA ALA A 153 10.75 22.45 29.68
C ALA A 153 11.75 23.16 30.63
N ALA A 154 13.05 23.10 30.31
CA ALA A 154 14.09 23.79 31.06
C ALA A 154 14.14 25.31 30.80
N ARG A 155 13.46 25.80 29.75
CA ARG A 155 13.36 27.22 29.44
C ARG A 155 12.15 27.83 30.16
N PRO A 156 12.33 28.58 31.27
CA PRO A 156 11.26 29.40 31.82
C PRO A 156 10.85 30.43 30.77
N THR A 157 9.70 30.19 30.14
CA THR A 157 9.18 31.11 29.12
C THR A 157 8.69 32.36 29.87
N PRO A 158 9.11 33.59 29.51
CA PRO A 158 8.68 34.81 30.19
C PRO A 158 7.16 34.97 30.24
N ALA A 159 6.44 34.38 29.27
CA ALA A 159 4.98 34.31 29.22
C ALA A 159 4.39 33.49 30.38
N LEU A 160 4.99 32.35 30.76
CA LEU A 160 4.54 31.53 31.89
C LEU A 160 4.89 32.20 33.24
N SER A 161 6.01 32.91 33.32
CA SER A 161 6.37 33.69 34.53
C SER A 161 5.48 34.92 34.71
N ALA A 162 5.10 35.59 33.62
CA ALA A 162 4.18 36.72 33.63
C ALA A 162 2.75 36.28 34.02
N ASP A 163 2.27 35.14 33.50
CA ASP A 163 0.94 34.58 33.77
C ASP A 163 0.79 34.07 35.22
N VAL A 164 1.88 33.52 35.80
CA VAL A 164 1.92 33.15 37.24
C VAL A 164 1.99 34.40 38.14
N SER A 165 2.66 35.47 37.71
CA SER A 165 2.79 36.71 38.49
C SER A 165 1.59 37.65 38.39
N ASN A 166 0.72 37.46 37.39
CA ASN A 166 -0.46 38.26 37.15
C ASN A 166 -1.67 37.34 36.96
N PRO A 167 -2.31 36.86 38.05
CA PRO A 167 -3.45 35.97 37.92
C PRO A 167 -4.53 36.64 37.07
N PRO A 168 -5.19 35.91 36.14
CA PRO A 168 -6.24 36.48 35.33
C PRO A 168 -7.31 37.03 36.28
N THR A 169 -7.45 38.35 36.28
CA THR A 169 -8.58 39.00 36.93
C THR A 169 -9.79 38.59 36.11
N ILE A 170 -10.51 37.54 36.54
CA ILE A 170 -11.84 37.28 36.02
C ILE A 170 -12.67 38.48 36.46
N LYS A 171 -12.76 39.49 35.58
CA LYS A 171 -13.75 40.54 35.71
C LYS A 171 -15.09 39.80 35.77
N PRO A 172 -15.93 40.00 36.81
CA PRO A 172 -17.28 39.47 36.80
C PRO A 172 -17.90 39.86 35.47
N ALA A 173 -18.41 38.89 34.73
CA ALA A 173 -19.01 39.11 33.43
C ALA A 173 -19.99 40.29 33.54
N ASP A 174 -19.69 41.40 32.86
CA ASP A 174 -20.72 42.36 32.54
C ASP A 174 -21.79 41.55 31.79
N GLY A 175 -23.01 41.56 32.32
CA GLY A 175 -24.14 40.81 31.76
C GLY A 175 -24.30 41.06 30.26
N PRO A 176 -25.04 40.19 29.54
CA PRO A 176 -25.06 40.15 28.09
C PRO A 176 -25.24 41.55 27.48
N SER A 177 -24.16 42.10 26.92
CA SER A 177 -24.20 43.32 26.14
C SER A 177 -24.98 43.04 24.85
N ALA A 178 -26.04 43.82 24.63
CA ALA A 178 -26.96 43.68 23.51
C ALA A 178 -26.21 43.57 22.15
N PRO A 179 -26.69 42.75 21.20
CA PRO A 179 -26.08 42.66 19.88
C PRO A 179 -26.09 44.03 19.16
N PRO A 180 -25.02 44.41 18.44
CA PRO A 180 -25.02 45.63 17.64
C PRO A 180 -26.04 45.53 16.50
N ALA A 181 -26.77 46.62 16.27
CA ALA A 181 -27.81 46.72 15.24
C ALA A 181 -27.23 46.52 13.81
N PRO A 182 -27.96 45.86 12.90
CA PRO A 182 -27.50 45.64 11.53
C PRO A 182 -27.39 46.98 10.76
N PRO A 183 -26.40 47.12 9.86
CA PRO A 183 -26.24 48.32 9.03
C PRO A 183 -27.42 48.47 8.05
N ALA A 184 -27.92 49.70 7.91
CA ALA A 184 -29.01 50.03 6.99
C ALA A 184 -28.59 49.82 5.52
N PRO A 185 -29.51 49.36 4.64
CA PRO A 185 -29.22 49.18 3.23
C PRO A 185 -28.99 50.53 2.55
N THR A 186 -27.82 50.69 1.91
CA THR A 186 -27.57 51.77 0.96
C THR A 186 -28.36 51.50 -0.32
N VAL A 187 -29.19 52.48 -0.70
CA VAL A 187 -29.93 52.55 -1.97
C VAL A 187 -28.97 52.81 -3.13
#